data_AF-A0A1I1ETL5-F1
#
_entry.id   AF-A0A1I1ETL5-F1
#
_cell.length_a   1.000
_cell.length_b   1.000
_cell.length_c   1.000
_cell.angle_alpha   90.00
_cell.angle_beta   90.00
_cell.angle_gamma   90.00
#
_symmetry.space_group_name_H-M   'P 1'
#
loop_
_entity.id
_entity.type
_entity.pdbx_description
1 polymer ?
#
loop_
_entity_poly.entity_id
_entity_poly.type
_entity_poly.pdbx_seq_one_letter_code
_entity_poly.pdbx_strand_id
1 'polypeptide(L)' 'MESTYLASKLSPSSDANRSVRRKTNGAATAALLIQMATEFLTASPTMRQRANITLMDLAAADKVRKSLLKTPVKS' A
#
# COMPACT_ATOMS: atom_id res chain seq x y z
N MET A 1 29.62 -27.61 36.68
CA MET A 1 28.52 -27.18 35.79
C MET A 1 27.58 -26.36 36.63
N GLU A 2 27.77 -25.04 36.66
CA GLU A 2 26.85 -24.13 37.35
C GLU A 2 26.65 -22.93 36.42
N SER A 3 25.43 -22.78 35.90
CA SER A 3 25.04 -21.60 35.14
C SER A 3 23.79 -21.04 35.81
N THR A 4 24.01 -19.99 36.60
CA THR A 4 22.98 -19.17 37.23
C THR A 4 22.35 -18.28 36.17
N TYR A 5 21.19 -18.65 35.63
CA TYR A 5 20.37 -17.78 34.80
C TYR A 5 19.56 -16.83 35.68
N LEU A 6 20.20 -15.76 36.12
CA LEU A 6 19.54 -14.63 36.75
C LEU A 6 18.76 -13.84 35.70
N ALA A 7 17.51 -13.59 36.04
CA ALA A 7 16.54 -12.83 35.29
C ALA A 7 17.04 -11.42 34.94
N SER A 8 16.87 -11.03 33.68
CA SER A 8 16.68 -9.63 33.31
C SER A 8 15.36 -9.51 32.54
N LYS A 9 14.29 -9.20 33.27
CA LYS A 9 13.18 -8.44 32.70
C LYS A 9 13.75 -7.09 32.26
N LEU A 10 13.62 -6.73 30.98
CA LEU A 10 13.62 -5.32 30.58
C LEU A 10 12.79 -5.14 29.28
N SER A 11 11.60 -4.58 29.49
CA SER A 11 10.82 -3.65 28.65
C SER A 11 10.63 -3.91 27.14
N PRO A 12 9.40 -3.78 26.60
CA PRO A 12 9.21 -3.56 25.17
C PRO A 12 9.77 -2.17 24.86
N SER A 13 10.94 -2.10 24.20
CA SER A 13 11.37 -0.87 23.55
C SER A 13 10.41 -0.63 22.39
N SER A 14 9.38 0.15 22.69
CA SER A 14 8.67 0.98 21.73
C SER A 14 9.70 1.89 21.05
N ASP A 15 10.44 1.35 20.10
CA ASP A 15 11.16 2.15 19.13
C ASP A 15 10.10 2.84 18.29
N ALA A 16 9.76 4.03 18.77
CA ALA A 16 9.24 5.12 17.99
C ALA A 16 10.25 5.42 16.87
N ASN A 17 10.30 4.54 15.86
CA ASN A 17 10.84 4.84 14.56
C ASN A 17 9.83 5.77 13.88
N ARG A 18 9.76 6.99 14.40
CA ARG A 18 9.10 8.14 13.80
C ARG A 18 9.96 8.49 12.59
N SER A 19 9.89 7.62 11.59
CA SER A 19 10.37 7.86 10.24
C SER A 19 9.89 9.25 9.88
N VAL A 20 10.86 10.13 9.67
CA VAL A 20 10.66 11.44 9.06
C VAL A 20 9.87 11.16 7.79
N ARG A 21 8.54 11.31 7.84
CA ARG A 21 7.62 11.18 6.71
C ARG A 21 8.04 12.26 5.73
N ARG A 22 9.02 11.93 4.88
CA ARG A 22 9.23 12.61 3.61
C ARG A 22 7.84 12.66 2.99
N LYS A 23 7.40 13.86 2.58
CA LYS A 23 6.14 14.06 1.85
C LYS A 23 6.24 13.29 0.52
N THR A 24 6.15 11.96 0.58
CA THR A 24 6.06 11.11 -0.59
C THR A 24 4.69 11.36 -1.16
N ASN A 25 4.61 11.66 -2.45
CA ASN A 25 3.37 11.90 -3.17
C ASN A 25 2.54 10.60 -3.26
N GLY A 26 2.06 10.09 -2.13
CA GLY A 26 1.41 8.79 -2.01
C GLY A 26 0.17 8.70 -2.89
N ALA A 27 -0.53 9.82 -3.09
CA ALA A 27 -1.64 9.91 -4.03
C ALA A 27 -1.20 9.71 -5.49
N ALA A 28 -0.07 10.31 -5.90
CA ALA A 28 0.47 10.15 -7.25
C ALA A 28 0.99 8.72 -7.47
N THR A 29 1.70 8.16 -6.49
CA THR A 29 2.17 6.77 -6.54
C THR A 29 1.00 5.79 -6.60
N ALA A 30 -0.03 5.96 -5.77
CA ALA A 30 -1.22 5.13 -5.80
C ALA A 30 -1.95 5.25 -7.15
N ALA A 31 -2.07 6.46 -7.70
CA ALA A 31 -2.67 6.67 -9.01
C ALA A 31 -1.91 5.93 -10.13
N LEU A 32 -0.58 5.96 -10.08
CA LEU A 32 0.28 5.23 -11.01
C LEU A 32 0.11 3.71 -10.88
N LEU A 33 0.11 3.18 -9.65
CA LEU A 33 -0.08 1.75 -9.39
C LEU A 33 -1.43 1.26 -9.90
N ILE A 34 -2.50 2.03 -9.67
CA ILE A 34 -3.83 1.71 -10.19
C ILE A 34 -3.79 1.68 -11.72
N GLN A 35 -3.18 2.68 -12.36
CA GLN A 35 -3.07 2.72 -13.82
C GLN A 35 -2.38 1.47 -14.39
N MET A 36 -1.19 1.14 -13.88
CA MET A 36 -0.46 -0.04 -14.34
C MET A 36 -1.28 -1.32 -14.13
N ALA A 37 -1.89 -1.50 -12.96
CA ALA A 37 -2.73 -2.67 -12.69
C ALA A 37 -3.92 -2.76 -13.65
N THR A 38 -4.59 -1.65 -13.95
CA THR A 38 -5.68 -1.63 -14.93
C THR A 38 -5.21 -1.97 -16.35
N GLU A 39 -4.03 -1.50 -16.77
CA GLU A 39 -3.43 -1.84 -18.05
C GLU A 39 -3.09 -3.34 -18.15
N PHE A 40 -2.48 -3.92 -17.11
CA PHE A 40 -2.19 -5.36 -17.07
C PHE A 40 -3.44 -6.23 -17.12
N LEU A 41 -4.48 -5.88 -16.35
CA LEU A 41 -5.72 -6.66 -16.26
C LEU A 41 -6.63 -6.48 -17.48
N THR A 42 -6.50 -5.37 -18.22
CA THR A 42 -7.17 -5.18 -19.51
C THR A 42 -6.46 -5.93 -20.63
N ALA A 43 -5.14 -5.96 -20.62
CA ALA A 43 -4.34 -6.75 -21.56
C ALA A 43 -4.49 -8.27 -21.34
N SER A 44 -4.74 -8.72 -20.11
CA SER A 44 -4.90 -10.14 -19.77
C SER A 44 -6.28 -10.47 -19.18
N PRO A 45 -7.27 -10.83 -20.02
CA PRO A 45 -8.60 -11.23 -19.56
C PRO A 45 -8.57 -12.45 -18.62
N THR A 46 -7.66 -13.40 -18.85
CA THR A 46 -7.51 -14.61 -18.02
C THR A 46 -7.05 -14.27 -16.61
N MET A 47 -6.10 -13.35 -16.46
CA MET A 47 -5.63 -12.91 -15.14
C MET A 47 -6.75 -12.19 -14.37
N ARG A 48 -7.51 -11.35 -15.08
CA ARG A 48 -8.68 -10.66 -14.52
C ARG A 48 -9.73 -11.64 -13.99
N GLN A 49 -10.03 -12.69 -14.76
CA GLN A 49 -10.96 -13.76 -14.34
C GLN A 49 -10.44 -14.52 -13.12
N ARG A 50 -9.14 -14.88 -13.09
CA ARG A 50 -8.53 -15.57 -11.95
C ARG A 50 -8.56 -14.75 -10.67
N ALA A 51 -8.46 -13.43 -10.79
CA ALA A 51 -8.57 -12.50 -9.68
C ALA A 51 -10.02 -12.18 -9.27
N ASN A 52 -11.03 -12.74 -9.95
CA ASN A 52 -12.45 -12.42 -9.77
C ASN A 52 -12.75 -10.92 -9.94
N ILE A 53 -12.03 -10.24 -10.82
CA ILE A 53 -12.19 -8.81 -11.10
C ILE A 53 -13.14 -8.65 -12.28
N THR A 54 -14.13 -7.77 -12.16
CA THR A 54 -15.08 -7.48 -13.23
C THR A 54 -14.67 -6.22 -14.01
N LEU A 55 -15.31 -5.99 -15.16
CA LEU A 55 -15.17 -4.72 -15.88
C LEU A 55 -15.64 -3.53 -15.05
N MET A 56 -16.60 -3.74 -14.15
CA MET A 56 -17.11 -2.71 -13.24
C MET A 56 -16.05 -2.30 -12.22
N ASP A 57 -15.26 -3.25 -11.72
CA ASP A 57 -14.16 -2.98 -10.78
C ASP A 57 -13.04 -2.17 -11.44
N LEU A 58 -12.73 -2.45 -12.71
CA LEU A 58 -11.77 -1.65 -13.48
C LEU A 58 -12.26 -0.20 -13.65
N ALA A 59 -13.54 0.00 -13.96
CA ALA A 59 -14.12 1.33 -14.06
C ALA A 59 -14.14 2.06 -12.70
N ALA A 60 -14.39 1.34 -11.61
CA ALA A 60 -14.32 1.88 -10.25
C ALA A 60 -12.89 2.29 -9.87
N ALA A 61 -11.90 1.45 -10.18
CA ALA A 61 -10.48 1.76 -9.95
C ALA A 61 -10.06 3.04 -10.70
N ASP A 62 -10.54 3.22 -11.93
CA ASP A 62 -10.27 4.43 -12.72
C ASP A 62 -10.87 5.70 -12.11
N LYS A 63 -12.05 5.60 -11.48
CA LYS A 63 -12.65 6.71 -10.71
C LYS A 63 -11.79 7.07 -9.50
N VAL A 64 -11.30 6.07 -8.76
CA VAL A 64 -10.41 6.26 -7.61
C VAL A 64 -9.11 6.92 -8.05
N ARG A 65 -8.47 6.44 -9.13
CA ARG A 65 -7.28 7.08 -9.71
C ARG A 65 -7.50 8.56 -10.00
N LYS A 66 -8.62 8.91 -10.65
CA LYS A 66 -8.98 10.31 -10.94
C LYS A 66 -9.21 11.13 -9.67
N SER A 67 -9.77 10.54 -8.61
CA SER A 67 -9.94 11.24 -7.33
C SER A 67 -8.61 11.52 -6.62
N LEU A 68 -7.66 10.59 -6.66
CA LEU A 68 -6.34 10.74 -6.06
C LEU A 68 -5.54 11.89 -6.69
N LEU A 69 -5.71 12.10 -8.00
CA LEU A 69 -5.09 13.22 -8.73
C LEU A 69 -5.79 14.57 -8.46
N LYS A 70 -7.06 14.56 -8.05
CA LYS A 70 -7.85 15.77 -7.76
C LYS A 70 -7.74 16.24 -6.33
N THR A 71 -7.41 15.36 -5.38
CA THR A 71 -7.18 15.74 -3.99
C THR A 71 -5.87 16.51 -3.90
N PRO A 72 -5.88 17.85 -3.69
CA PRO A 72 -4.67 18.52 -3.25
C PRO A 72 -4.28 17.89 -1.92
N VAL A 73 -3.04 17.45 -1.81
CA VAL A 73 -2.46 17.01 -0.54
C VAL A 73 -2.60 18.20 0.41
N LYS A 74 -3.62 18.20 1.29
CA LYS A 74 -3.70 19.14 2.41
C LYS A 74 -2.47 18.86 3.26
N SER A 75 -1.47 19.73 3.11
CA SER A 75 -0.24 19.72 3.91
C SER A 75 -0.45 20.44 5.22
#